data_AF-A0A958XY63-F1
#
_entry.id   AF-A0A958XY63-F1
#
_cell.length_a   1.000
_cell.length_b   1.000
_cell.length_c   1.000
_cell.angle_alpha   90.00
_cell.angle_beta   90.00
_cell.angle_gamma   90.00
#
_symmetry.space_group_name_H-M   'P 1'
#
loop_
_entity.id
_entity.type
_entity.pdbx_description
1 polymer ?
#
loop_
_entity_poly.entity_id
_entity_poly.type
_entity_poly.pdbx_seq_one_letter_code
_entity_poly.pdbx_strand_id
1 'polypeptide(L)'
;RHKLEEEDHLQEGGGGKGMSTLTNVIVQITIINIVFSFDSILTAVGMTNGLEGALVIMIIAVVLSVVIMMLFATPVANFVNTHPTIQMLGLAFLILIGFMLIAEGAHLAHLSIAGSEVGTVPKGYLYFAIAFSLFVEFLNMRLRANRRKKPVQLHGYSEEALKEGLLEKK
;
A
#
# COMPACT_ATOMS: atom_id res chain seq x y z
N ARG A 1 -24.17 -9.34 -28.84
CA ARG A 1 -23.97 -8.17 -27.96
C ARG A 1 -22.69 -8.42 -27.18
N HIS A 2 -21.58 -7.88 -27.68
CA HIS A 2 -20.23 -8.22 -27.27
C HIS A 2 -19.84 -7.42 -26.03
N LYS A 3 -19.29 -8.17 -25.08
CA LYS A 3 -18.61 -7.79 -23.84
C LYS A 3 -17.49 -6.79 -24.14
N LEU A 4 -17.13 -5.93 -23.18
CA LEU A 4 -15.76 -5.46 -22.88
C LEU A 4 -15.89 -4.29 -21.88
N GLU A 5 -15.83 -4.62 -20.60
CA GLU A 5 -15.34 -3.71 -19.56
C GLU A 5 -13.87 -4.10 -19.34
N GLU A 6 -12.95 -3.28 -19.85
CA GLU A 6 -11.56 -3.23 -19.40
C GLU A 6 -11.23 -1.75 -19.23
N GLU A 7 -11.43 -1.25 -18.01
CA GLU A 7 -10.82 0.01 -17.57
C GLU A 7 -9.39 -0.31 -17.09
N ASP A 8 -8.48 -0.36 -18.07
CA ASP A 8 -7.04 -0.26 -17.84
C ASP A 8 -6.68 1.21 -17.65
N HIS A 9 -6.76 1.69 -16.42
CA HIS A 9 -6.27 3.01 -16.04
C HIS A 9 -5.11 2.87 -15.08
N LEU A 10 -3.91 2.61 -15.61
CA LEU A 10 -2.61 3.01 -15.04
C LEU A 10 -1.56 2.96 -16.16
N GLN A 11 -1.75 3.77 -17.20
CA GLN A 11 -0.76 3.96 -18.25
C GLN A 11 -0.69 5.44 -18.62
N GLU A 12 0.31 6.16 -18.11
CA GLU A 12 1.01 7.21 -18.85
C GLU A 12 2.45 7.33 -18.32
N GLY A 13 3.41 7.07 -19.22
CA GLY A 13 4.85 7.11 -18.93
C GLY A 13 5.73 6.63 -20.09
N GLY A 14 5.44 7.10 -21.31
CA GLY A 14 6.41 7.24 -22.42
C GLY A 14 7.06 5.98 -23.00
N GLY A 15 6.56 5.56 -24.17
CA GLY A 15 7.02 4.37 -24.90
C GLY A 15 8.44 4.42 -25.46
N GLY A 16 9.05 3.23 -25.51
CA GLY A 16 10.28 2.91 -26.22
C GLY A 16 10.63 1.43 -26.01
N LYS A 17 10.28 0.59 -26.99
CA LYS A 17 10.50 -0.87 -26.99
C LYS A 17 11.96 -1.22 -26.67
N GLY A 18 12.14 -2.06 -25.65
CA GLY A 18 13.24 -3.04 -25.59
C GLY A 18 14.60 -2.56 -25.07
N MET A 19 14.68 -1.96 -23.87
CA MET A 19 15.86 -2.04 -22.95
C MET A 19 15.66 -1.29 -21.61
N SER A 20 14.47 -0.72 -21.37
CA SER A 20 14.19 0.17 -20.24
C SER A 20 13.99 -0.53 -18.88
N THR A 21 13.94 -1.87 -18.84
CA THR A 21 13.46 -2.59 -17.65
C THR A 21 14.38 -2.48 -16.44
N LEU A 22 15.71 -2.62 -16.59
CA LEU A 22 16.63 -2.58 -15.45
C LEU A 22 16.83 -1.17 -14.91
N THR A 23 17.07 -0.19 -15.79
CA THR A 23 17.24 1.21 -15.39
C THR A 23 15.99 1.77 -14.74
N ASN A 24 14.79 1.48 -15.27
CA ASN A 24 13.54 1.94 -14.64
C ASN A 24 13.31 1.29 -13.28
N VAL A 25 13.60 -0.01 -13.12
CA VAL A 25 13.47 -0.70 -11.82
C VAL A 25 14.46 -0.12 -10.81
N ILE A 26 15.72 0.13 -11.21
CA ILE A 26 16.72 0.76 -10.32
C ILE A 26 16.27 2.16 -9.92
N VAL A 27 15.79 2.97 -10.85
CA VAL A 27 15.29 4.33 -10.56
C VAL A 27 14.08 4.26 -9.62
N GLN A 28 13.14 3.36 -9.85
CA GLN A 28 11.97 3.18 -9.00
C GLN A 28 12.34 2.75 -7.58
N ILE A 29 13.23 1.76 -7.44
CA ILE A 29 13.74 1.31 -6.14
C ILE A 29 14.45 2.46 -5.43
N THR A 30 15.26 3.24 -6.15
CA THR A 30 15.99 4.39 -5.58
C THR A 30 15.02 5.45 -5.06
N ILE A 31 14.02 5.83 -5.85
CA ILE A 31 12.99 6.81 -5.44
C ILE A 31 12.24 6.32 -4.21
N ILE A 32 11.78 5.06 -4.19
CA ILE A 32 11.08 4.48 -3.05
C ILE A 32 11.98 4.44 -1.79
N ASN A 33 13.26 4.07 -1.94
CA ASN A 33 14.20 4.04 -0.82
C ASN A 33 14.45 5.43 -0.24
N ILE A 34 14.55 6.47 -1.07
CA ILE A 34 14.69 7.85 -0.60
C ILE A 34 13.47 8.27 0.23
N VAL A 35 12.25 8.02 -0.28
CA VAL A 35 11.00 8.38 0.42
C VAL A 35 10.90 7.64 1.76
N PHE A 36 11.19 6.34 1.80
CA PHE A 36 11.14 5.54 3.02
C PHE A 36 12.22 5.92 4.05
N SER A 37 13.39 6.33 3.57
CA SER A 37 14.47 6.86 4.43
C SER A 37 14.09 8.20 5.04
N PHE A 38 13.43 9.09 4.28
CA PHE A 38 12.99 10.38 4.82
C PHE A 38 11.82 10.24 5.80
N ASP A 39 10.85 9.37 5.51
CA ASP A 39 9.71 9.13 6.39
C ASP A 39 10.15 8.64 7.79
N SER A 40 11.03 7.64 7.81
CA SER A 40 11.56 7.09 9.07
C SER A 40 12.35 8.12 9.90
N ILE A 41 13.09 9.03 9.26
CA ILE A 41 13.83 10.10 9.94
C ILE A 41 12.89 11.21 10.42
N LEU A 42 12.02 11.73 9.56
CA LEU A 42 11.13 12.84 9.87
C LEU A 42 10.12 12.48 10.96
N THR A 43 9.59 11.25 10.92
CA THR A 43 8.72 10.72 11.97
C THR A 43 9.49 10.62 13.31
N ALA A 44 10.74 10.18 13.30
CA ALA A 44 11.57 10.12 14.52
C ALA A 44 11.89 11.52 15.07
N VAL A 45 12.22 12.49 14.21
CA VAL A 45 12.44 13.90 14.61
C VAL A 45 11.17 14.49 15.21
N GLY A 46 10.04 14.33 14.52
CA GLY A 46 8.74 14.88 14.95
C GLY A 46 8.26 14.34 16.30
N MET A 47 8.73 13.17 16.73
CA MET A 47 8.42 12.58 18.05
C MET A 47 9.45 12.88 19.14
N THR A 48 10.66 13.33 18.79
CA THR A 48 11.77 13.50 19.75
C THR A 48 12.14 14.95 20.04
N ASN A 49 11.49 15.92 19.40
CA ASN A 49 11.67 17.34 19.67
C ASN A 49 11.49 17.68 21.16
N GLY A 50 12.49 18.33 21.77
CA GLY A 50 12.45 18.78 23.17
C GLY A 50 13.01 17.79 24.21
N LEU A 51 13.53 16.64 23.79
CA LEU A 51 14.23 15.69 24.66
C LEU A 51 15.74 15.99 24.70
N GLU A 52 16.32 16.10 25.90
CA GLU A 52 17.78 16.08 26.06
C GLU A 52 18.31 14.72 25.58
N GLY A 53 19.16 14.73 24.54
CA GLY A 53 19.67 13.50 23.90
C GLY A 53 18.82 12.97 22.73
N ALA A 54 17.86 13.74 22.20
CA ALA A 54 17.02 13.36 21.05
C ALA A 54 17.82 12.79 19.86
N LEU A 55 18.97 13.40 19.53
CA LEU A 55 19.83 12.98 18.43
C LEU A 55 20.33 11.54 18.62
N VAL A 56 20.75 11.17 19.83
CA VAL A 56 21.23 9.82 20.15
C VAL A 56 20.08 8.81 20.03
N ILE A 57 18.89 9.17 20.54
CA ILE A 57 17.69 8.32 20.45
C ILE A 57 17.33 8.09 18.97
N MET A 58 17.33 9.14 18.15
CA MET A 58 17.06 9.02 16.72
C MET A 58 18.06 8.10 16.01
N ILE A 59 19.37 8.26 16.25
CA ILE A 59 20.39 7.40 15.63
C ILE A 59 20.14 5.94 16.00
N ILE A 60 19.95 5.65 17.28
CA ILE A 60 19.69 4.28 17.75
C ILE A 60 18.41 3.72 17.12
N ALA A 61 17.33 4.50 17.10
CA ALA A 61 16.04 4.09 16.54
C ALA A 61 16.12 3.80 15.04
N VAL A 62 16.78 4.66 14.25
CA VAL A 62 16.93 4.48 12.81
C VAL A 62 17.79 3.25 12.50
N VAL A 63 18.94 3.10 13.18
CA VAL A 63 19.80 1.92 12.99
C VAL A 63 19.05 0.64 13.32
N LEU A 64 18.36 0.60 14.46
CA LEU A 64 17.56 -0.56 14.85
C LEU A 64 16.43 -0.85 13.85
N SER A 65 15.77 0.20 13.36
CA SER A 65 14.71 0.09 12.36
C SER A 65 15.23 -0.51 11.06
N VAL A 66 16.36 -0.04 10.54
CA VAL A 66 16.97 -0.58 9.31
C VAL A 66 17.34 -2.05 9.48
N VAL A 67 17.90 -2.44 10.62
CA VAL A 67 18.23 -3.84 10.93
C VAL A 67 16.98 -4.71 10.90
N ILE A 68 15.90 -4.29 11.58
CA ILE A 68 14.62 -5.03 11.59
C ILE A 68 14.04 -5.09 10.18
N MET A 69 14.00 -3.98 9.45
CA MET A 69 13.48 -3.94 8.07
C MET A 69 14.27 -4.86 7.14
N MET A 70 15.59 -4.95 7.28
CA MET A 70 16.41 -5.90 6.51
C MET A 70 16.09 -7.36 6.85
N LEU A 71 15.96 -7.70 8.14
CA LEU A 71 15.60 -9.06 8.57
C LEU A 71 14.21 -9.48 8.07
N PHE A 72 13.27 -8.53 8.03
CA PHE A 72 11.89 -8.77 7.60
C PHE A 72 11.63 -8.47 6.12
N ALA A 73 12.62 -8.00 5.35
CA ALA A 73 12.43 -7.59 3.97
C ALA A 73 11.86 -8.71 3.09
N THR A 74 12.45 -9.92 3.16
CA THR A 74 11.99 -11.08 2.38
C THR A 74 10.58 -11.55 2.77
N PRO A 75 10.26 -11.82 4.04
CA PRO A 75 8.91 -12.27 4.41
C PRO A 75 7.84 -11.18 4.16
N VAL A 76 8.15 -9.91 4.42
CA VAL A 76 7.23 -8.80 4.14
C VAL A 76 6.99 -8.65 2.64
N ALA A 77 8.04 -8.71 1.81
CA ALA A 77 7.89 -8.66 0.36
C ALA A 77 7.01 -9.80 -0.17
N ASN A 78 7.23 -11.02 0.30
CA ASN A 78 6.42 -12.18 -0.09
C ASN A 78 4.95 -12.02 0.34
N PHE A 79 4.70 -11.50 1.55
CA PHE A 79 3.35 -11.26 2.05
C PHE A 79 2.60 -10.20 1.21
N VAL A 80 3.26 -9.07 0.95
CA VAL A 80 2.69 -7.96 0.16
C VAL A 80 2.43 -8.39 -1.29
N ASN A 81 3.34 -9.16 -1.91
CA ASN A 81 3.15 -9.69 -3.26
C ASN A 81 2.00 -10.72 -3.35
N THR A 82 1.75 -11.47 -2.27
CA THR A 82 0.65 -12.45 -2.22
C THR A 82 -0.71 -11.78 -2.01
N HIS A 83 -0.72 -10.56 -1.43
CA HIS A 83 -1.92 -9.81 -1.08
C HIS A 83 -1.93 -8.40 -1.71
N PRO A 84 -2.42 -8.26 -2.97
CA PRO A 84 -2.40 -6.98 -3.68
C PRO A 84 -3.13 -5.84 -2.96
N THR A 85 -4.18 -6.15 -2.20
CA THR A 85 -4.92 -5.18 -1.39
C THR A 85 -4.08 -4.62 -0.23
N ILE A 86 -3.21 -5.44 0.38
CA ILE A 86 -2.23 -4.98 1.38
C ILE A 86 -1.17 -4.08 0.73
N GLN A 87 -0.73 -4.40 -0.50
CA GLN A 87 0.20 -3.55 -1.24
C GLN A 87 -0.36 -2.15 -1.49
N MET A 88 -1.61 -2.08 -1.96
CA MET A 88 -2.30 -0.80 -2.18
C MET A 88 -2.51 -0.02 -0.88
N LEU A 89 -2.87 -0.73 0.20
CA LEU A 89 -3.03 -0.14 1.53
C LEU A 89 -1.71 0.44 2.07
N GLY A 90 -0.58 -0.25 1.85
CA GLY A 90 0.75 0.24 2.20
C GLY A 90 1.15 1.52 1.42
N LEU A 91 0.91 1.56 0.10
CA LEU A 91 1.13 2.77 -0.69
C LEU A 91 0.26 3.95 -0.21
N ALA A 92 -1.00 3.69 0.12
CA ALA A 92 -1.90 4.71 0.63
C ALA A 92 -1.41 5.28 1.97
N PHE A 93 -0.89 4.43 2.87
CA PHE A 93 -0.30 4.89 4.13
C PHE A 93 0.96 5.74 3.92
N LEU A 94 1.85 5.36 3.00
CA LEU A 94 3.02 6.17 2.67
C LEU A 94 2.63 7.58 2.21
N ILE A 95 1.61 7.69 1.35
CA ILE A 95 1.09 8.98 0.90
C ILE A 95 0.43 9.74 2.05
N LEU A 96 -0.35 9.07 2.89
CA LEU A 96 -1.04 9.67 4.04
C LEU A 96 -0.05 10.23 5.07
N ILE A 97 1.01 9.47 5.40
CA ILE A 97 2.07 9.91 6.30
C ILE A 97 2.88 11.03 5.65
N GLY A 98 3.23 10.91 4.36
CA GLY A 98 3.88 11.99 3.62
C GLY A 98 3.09 13.30 3.63
N PHE A 99 1.77 13.22 3.41
CA PHE A 99 0.87 14.38 3.52
C PHE A 99 0.82 14.93 4.95
N MET A 100 0.75 14.06 5.96
CA MET A 100 0.79 14.47 7.36
C MET A 100 2.08 15.23 7.70
N LEU A 101 3.24 14.75 7.24
CA LEU A 101 4.53 15.42 7.46
C LEU A 101 4.58 16.78 6.78
N ILE A 102 4.04 16.91 5.57
CA ILE A 102 3.91 18.21 4.88
C ILE A 102 3.01 19.14 5.68
N ALA A 103 1.87 18.65 6.18
CA ALA A 103 0.93 19.44 6.96
C ALA A 103 1.54 19.90 8.31
N GLU A 104 2.23 19.00 9.03
CA GLU A 104 2.95 19.34 10.26
C GLU A 104 4.11 20.30 9.99
N GLY A 105 4.88 20.08 8.91
CA GLY A 105 5.95 20.99 8.50
C GLY A 105 5.43 22.37 8.13
N ALA A 106 4.29 22.44 7.44
CA ALA A 106 3.64 23.71 7.09
C ALA A 106 3.08 24.43 8.33
N HIS A 107 2.54 23.68 9.30
CA HIS A 107 2.12 24.22 10.58
C HIS A 107 3.30 24.82 11.36
N LEU A 108 4.43 24.09 11.47
CA LEU A 108 5.65 24.56 12.14
C LEU A 108 6.28 25.78 11.43
N ALA A 109 6.13 25.88 10.11
CA ALA A 109 6.65 26.99 9.32
C ALA A 109 5.72 28.22 9.29
N HIS A 110 4.59 28.21 10.01
CA HIS A 110 3.55 29.25 9.95
C HIS A 110 3.13 29.59 8.51
N LEU A 111 3.06 28.57 7.66
CA LEU A 111 2.62 28.74 6.28
C LEU A 111 1.13 29.10 6.28
N SER A 112 0.83 30.30 5.80
CA SER A 112 -0.53 30.73 5.50
C SER A 112 -0.85 30.41 4.05
N ILE A 113 -1.76 29.45 3.85
CA ILE A 113 -2.29 29.15 2.52
C ILE A 113 -3.62 29.89 2.41
N ALA A 114 -3.72 30.84 1.48
CA ALA A 114 -4.93 31.63 1.24
C ALA A 114 -5.50 32.31 2.50
N GLY A 115 -4.65 32.87 3.36
CA GLY A 115 -5.07 33.64 4.54
C GLY A 115 -5.56 32.80 5.73
N SER A 116 -5.46 31.47 5.67
CA SER A 116 -5.71 30.56 6.79
C SER A 116 -4.43 29.82 7.16
N GLU A 117 -4.10 29.76 8.44
CA GLU A 117 -2.97 28.96 8.92
C GLU A 117 -3.27 27.47 8.77
N VAL A 118 -2.26 26.70 8.32
CA VAL A 118 -2.36 25.24 8.32
C VAL A 118 -2.43 24.77 9.78
N GLY A 119 -3.59 24.26 10.19
CA GLY A 119 -3.80 23.74 11.54
C GLY A 119 -3.10 22.42 11.80
N THR A 120 -2.94 22.07 13.09
CA THR A 120 -2.38 20.76 13.48
C THR A 120 -3.33 19.63 13.08
N VAL A 121 -2.79 18.61 12.41
CA VAL A 121 -3.53 17.37 12.14
C VAL A 121 -3.50 16.51 13.40
N PRO A 122 -4.64 16.20 14.06
CA PRO A 122 -4.59 15.42 15.28
C PRO A 122 -4.19 13.96 14.98
N LYS A 123 -3.01 13.56 15.47
CA LYS A 123 -2.38 12.25 15.23
C LYS A 123 -3.27 11.06 15.56
N GLY A 124 -4.16 11.21 16.55
CA GLY A 124 -5.12 10.17 16.94
C GLY A 124 -6.06 9.74 15.80
N TYR A 125 -6.52 10.68 14.96
CA TYR A 125 -7.37 10.34 13.82
C TYR A 125 -6.60 9.54 12.77
N LEU A 126 -5.32 9.85 12.55
CA LEU A 126 -4.46 9.10 11.64
C LEU A 126 -4.24 7.67 12.13
N TYR A 127 -3.84 7.51 13.40
CA TYR A 127 -3.63 6.18 13.97
C TYR A 127 -4.92 5.34 13.96
N PHE A 128 -6.07 5.96 14.25
CA PHE A 128 -7.36 5.30 14.15
C PHE A 128 -7.68 4.89 12.72
N ALA A 129 -7.46 5.76 11.73
CA ALA A 129 -7.70 5.45 10.32
C ALA A 129 -6.80 4.29 9.81
N ILE A 130 -5.52 4.29 10.19
CA ILE A 130 -4.57 3.21 9.87
C ILE A 130 -5.00 1.89 10.51
N ALA A 131 -5.32 1.90 11.81
CA ALA A 131 -5.76 0.70 12.51
C ALA A 131 -7.09 0.16 11.97
N PHE A 132 -8.07 1.04 11.72
CA PHE A 132 -9.37 0.67 11.19
C PHE A 132 -9.28 0.07 9.78
N SER A 133 -8.50 0.68 8.89
CA SER A 133 -8.30 0.17 7.52
C SER A 133 -7.59 -1.18 7.51
N LEU A 134 -6.55 -1.37 8.34
CA LEU A 134 -5.92 -2.68 8.51
C LEU A 134 -6.88 -3.73 9.06
N PHE A 135 -7.74 -3.35 10.01
CA PHE A 135 -8.75 -4.25 10.58
C PHE A 135 -9.79 -4.68 9.53
N VAL A 136 -10.30 -3.73 8.74
CA VAL A 136 -11.23 -3.99 7.64
C VAL A 136 -10.56 -4.88 6.60
N GLU A 137 -9.31 -4.60 6.24
CA GLU A 137 -8.59 -5.40 5.26
C GLU A 137 -8.30 -6.82 5.77
N PHE A 138 -7.96 -6.98 7.05
CA PHE A 138 -7.83 -8.29 7.68
C PHE A 138 -9.14 -9.08 7.61
N LEU A 139 -10.28 -8.44 7.88
CA LEU A 139 -11.60 -9.06 7.76
C LEU A 139 -11.92 -9.44 6.30
N ASN A 140 -11.62 -8.55 5.35
CA ASN A 140 -11.80 -8.77 3.92
C ASN A 140 -10.99 -9.98 3.43
N MET A 141 -9.73 -10.08 3.85
CA MET A 141 -8.86 -11.20 3.54
C MET A 141 -9.41 -12.51 4.12
N ARG A 142 -9.90 -12.50 5.38
CA ARG A 142 -10.51 -13.67 6.03
C ARG A 142 -11.79 -14.14 5.31
N LEU A 143 -12.65 -13.21 4.90
CA LEU A 143 -13.87 -13.51 4.15
C LEU A 143 -13.56 -14.09 2.76
N ARG A 144 -12.57 -13.52 2.06
CA ARG A 144 -12.12 -14.00 0.75
C ARG A 144 -11.48 -15.39 0.82
N ALA A 145 -10.72 -15.68 1.88
CA ALA A 145 -10.20 -17.02 2.13
C ALA A 145 -11.32 -18.06 2.30
N ASN A 146 -12.39 -17.71 3.02
CA ASN A 146 -13.56 -18.59 3.22
C ASN A 146 -14.41 -18.79 1.96
N ARG A 147 -14.45 -17.81 1.03
CA ARG A 147 -15.20 -17.91 -0.24
C ARG A 147 -14.52 -18.75 -1.33
N ARG A 148 -13.26 -19.19 -1.15
CA ARG A 148 -12.61 -20.13 -2.08
C ARG A 148 -13.14 -21.57 -1.99
N LYS A 149 -14.19 -21.83 -1.20
CA LYS A 149 -14.91 -23.11 -1.21
C LYS A 149 -15.77 -23.22 -2.48
N LYS A 150 -15.24 -23.99 -3.44
CA LYS A 150 -15.84 -24.63 -4.62
C LYS A 150 -16.93 -23.83 -5.38
N PRO A 151 -16.74 -23.55 -6.69
CA PRO A 151 -17.86 -23.09 -7.51
C PRO A 151 -19.01 -24.09 -7.37
N VAL A 152 -20.22 -23.59 -7.11
CA VAL A 152 -21.43 -24.40 -7.06
C VAL A 152 -21.58 -25.06 -8.43
N GLN A 153 -21.22 -26.33 -8.52
CA GLN A 153 -21.44 -27.13 -9.73
C GLN A 153 -22.95 -27.33 -9.86
N LEU A 154 -23.55 -26.61 -10.80
CA LEU A 154 -24.95 -26.78 -11.19
C LEU A 154 -25.10 -28.16 -11.85
N HIS A 155 -25.42 -29.19 -11.04
CA HIS A 155 -25.56 -30.59 -11.44
C HIS A 155 -26.82 -30.89 -12.30
N GLY A 156 -27.30 -29.93 -13.09
CA GLY A 156 -28.52 -30.10 -13.89
C GLY A 156 -28.27 -30.02 -15.39
N TYR A 157 -27.61 -28.95 -15.84
CA TYR A 157 -27.59 -28.59 -17.26
C TYR A 157 -26.84 -29.60 -18.15
N SER A 158 -25.80 -30.25 -17.64
CA SER A 158 -25.05 -31.23 -18.43
C SER A 158 -25.81 -32.55 -18.63
N GLU A 159 -26.56 -33.01 -17.61
CA GLU A 159 -27.40 -34.21 -17.74
C GLU A 159 -28.66 -33.93 -18.55
N GLU A 160 -29.24 -32.73 -18.41
CA GLU A 160 -30.43 -32.31 -19.14
C GLU A 160 -30.12 -32.08 -20.62
N ALA A 161 -28.98 -31.46 -20.96
CA ALA A 161 -28.53 -31.33 -22.36
C ALA A 161 -28.15 -32.67 -23.01
N LEU A 162 -27.71 -33.67 -22.24
CA LEU A 162 -27.50 -35.04 -22.70
C LEU A 162 -28.84 -35.77 -22.93
N LYS A 163 -29.85 -35.54 -22.08
CA LYS A 163 -31.21 -36.08 -22.26
C LYS A 163 -31.96 -35.45 -23.43
N GLU A 164 -31.76 -34.16 -23.67
CA GLU A 164 -32.35 -33.42 -24.79
C GLU A 164 -31.60 -33.65 -26.12
N GLY A 165 -30.51 -34.43 -26.12
CA GLY A 165 -29.76 -34.77 -27.34
C GLY A 165 -28.94 -33.62 -27.91
N LEU A 166 -28.68 -32.58 -27.11
CA LEU A 166 -27.91 -31.39 -27.51
C LEU A 166 -26.39 -31.60 -27.39
N LEU A 167 -25.94 -32.65 -26.69
CA LEU A 167 -24.53 -33.01 -26.52
C LEU A 167 -24.29 -34.49 -26.82
N GLU A 168 -23.34 -34.79 -27.72
CA GLU A 168 -22.84 -36.14 -27.93
C GLU A 168 -21.83 -36.55 -26.86
N LYS A 169 -21.96 -37.80 -26.40
CA LYS A 169 -21.08 -38.39 -25.39
C LYS A 169 -19.72 -38.70 -26.06
N LYS A 170 -18.68 -37.98 -25.64
CA LYS A 170 -17.29 -38.34 -25.98
C LYS A 170 -16.84 -39.59 -25.25
#